data_AF-A0A7J8GP93-F1
#
_entry.id   AF-A0A7J8GP93-F1
#
_cell.length_a   1.000
_cell.length_b   1.000
_cell.length_c   1.000
_cell.angle_alpha   90.00
_cell.angle_beta   90.00
_cell.angle_gamma   90.00
#
_symmetry.space_group_name_H-M   'P 1'
#
loop_
_entity.id
_entity.type
_entity.pdbx_description
1 polymer ?
#
loop_
_entity_poly.entity_id
_entity_poly.type
_entity_poly.pdbx_seq_one_letter_code
_entity_poly.pdbx_strand_id
1 'polypeptide(L)'
;MWVATTRDPKTSDIIKFVFDGPDDFIYTWTYALVLDGTIYLRSWEYNRQNSVLMECQCSAVFSLTNRKKKSFLLRLRSGDWLETSGAATGTRSMSSKPKSIGIIGAPFSKGQPRGGVEEGPKVLRKAGLLEKLKEQECDVKDYGDLPFADVPNDSPFQIVKNPRSVGKANEQLAGVVADVKKNGRISLVLGGDHSLAIGSISGHAKVHPDLCIIWVDAHTDVNTPQTTSSGNLHGQPVSFLLKELKGKIPDVPGFSWVTPCISAKDIVYIGLRDVDPGEHYILKTLGIKYFSMTEVDKLGIGKVMEETLSYLLGRKKRPIHLSFDVDGLDPSFTPATGTPVVGGLTYREGIYITEEIFKTGLLSGLDIMEVNPSLGKTPEEVTRTVNTAVAITLACFGVAREGNHKPIDYLNPPK
;
A
#
# COMPACT_ATOMS: atom_id res chain seq x y z
N MET A 1 29.52 -6.12 40.96
CA MET A 1 29.99 -5.81 39.59
C MET A 1 31.36 -5.16 39.67
N TRP A 2 32.43 -5.92 39.42
CA TRP A 2 33.78 -5.37 39.23
C TRP A 2 34.04 -5.27 37.72
N VAL A 3 34.49 -4.11 37.24
CA VAL A 3 34.87 -3.91 35.84
C VAL A 3 36.39 -3.83 35.79
N ALA A 4 37.05 -4.91 35.37
CA ALA A 4 38.47 -4.88 35.07
C ALA A 4 38.67 -4.55 33.59
N THR A 5 39.23 -3.38 33.29
CA THR A 5 39.66 -3.03 31.94
C THR A 5 41.14 -3.36 31.81
N THR A 6 41.49 -4.26 30.89
CA THR A 6 42.89 -4.46 30.48
C THR A 6 43.04 -4.05 29.03
N ARG A 7 43.97 -3.11 28.77
CA ARG A 7 44.36 -2.67 27.44
C ARG A 7 45.58 -3.49 27.03
N ASP A 8 45.47 -4.29 25.97
CA ASP A 8 46.63 -4.89 25.31
C ASP A 8 47.26 -3.83 24.37
N PRO A 9 48.54 -3.46 24.54
CA PRO A 9 49.17 -2.42 23.73
C PRO A 9 49.43 -2.81 22.26
N LYS A 10 49.24 -4.08 21.87
CA LYS A 10 49.66 -4.58 20.54
C LYS A 10 48.51 -4.92 19.58
N THR A 11 47.26 -4.88 20.02
CA THR A 11 46.09 -5.05 19.15
C THR A 11 45.08 -3.94 19.44
N SER A 12 44.83 -3.10 18.44
CA SER A 12 43.84 -2.03 18.51
C SER A 12 42.44 -2.59 18.84
N ASP A 13 41.88 -2.08 19.93
CA ASP A 13 40.47 -2.08 20.32
C ASP A 13 39.78 -3.43 20.59
N ILE A 14 40.34 -4.22 21.51
CA ILE A 14 39.59 -5.30 22.18
C ILE A 14 39.30 -4.85 23.62
N ILE A 15 38.02 -4.67 23.95
CA ILE A 15 37.58 -4.42 25.33
C ILE A 15 36.99 -5.72 25.88
N LYS A 16 37.62 -6.27 26.93
CA LYS A 16 37.11 -7.45 27.64
C LYS A 16 36.25 -7.02 28.82
N PHE A 17 35.08 -7.62 28.94
CA PHE A 17 34.23 -7.53 30.12
C PHE A 17 34.08 -8.93 30.71
N VAL A 18 34.30 -9.04 32.03
CA VAL A 18 34.09 -10.27 32.79
C VAL A 18 33.09 -9.93 33.88
N PHE A 19 32.01 -10.70 33.95
CA PHE A 19 30.98 -10.55 34.98
C PHE A 19 31.00 -11.78 35.87
N ASP A 20 31.02 -11.59 37.20
CA ASP A 20 30.75 -12.63 38.19
C ASP A 20 29.29 -12.48 38.65
N GLY A 21 28.51 -13.54 38.48
CA GLY A 21 27.15 -13.67 39.02
C GLY A 21 27.14 -14.20 40.46
N PRO A 22 26.01 -14.12 41.19
CA PRO A 22 25.87 -14.78 42.48
C PRO A 22 25.90 -16.31 42.32
N ASP A 23 26.28 -17.00 43.40
CA ASP A 23 26.56 -18.44 43.46
C ASP A 23 25.59 -19.30 42.63
N ASP A 24 26.18 -20.14 41.78
CA ASP A 24 25.59 -20.94 40.70
C ASP A 24 25.25 -20.20 39.40
N PHE A 25 26.32 -20.03 38.59
CA PHE A 25 26.39 -20.08 37.12
C PHE A 25 26.63 -18.80 36.28
N ILE A 26 27.34 -19.05 35.18
CA ILE A 26 27.54 -18.27 33.94
C ILE A 26 28.69 -17.25 33.98
N TYR A 27 29.81 -17.58 33.31
CA TYR A 27 30.74 -16.57 32.81
C TYR A 27 30.32 -16.17 31.40
N THR A 28 29.98 -14.89 31.21
CA THR A 28 29.71 -14.32 29.89
C THR A 28 30.96 -13.60 29.39
N TRP A 29 31.50 -14.04 28.25
CA TRP A 29 32.61 -13.38 27.57
C TRP A 29 32.05 -12.57 26.40
N THR A 30 32.21 -11.25 26.43
CA THR A 30 31.78 -10.40 25.32
C THR A 30 33.00 -9.78 24.65
N TYR A 31 33.16 -10.05 23.36
CA TYR A 31 34.13 -9.36 22.50
C TYR A 31 33.40 -8.27 21.72
N ALA A 32 34.00 -7.08 21.68
CA ALA A 32 33.62 -6.01 20.78
C ALA A 32 34.74 -5.82 19.77
N LEU A 33 34.44 -5.95 18.48
CA LEU A 33 35.33 -5.59 17.38
C LEU A 33 34.79 -4.33 16.70
N VAL A 34 35.63 -3.32 16.50
CA VAL A 34 35.26 -2.09 15.81
C VAL A 34 35.94 -2.05 14.45
N LEU A 35 35.16 -2.08 13.36
CA LEU A 35 35.65 -1.94 11.99
C LEU A 35 34.80 -0.89 11.26
N ASP A 36 35.45 0.12 10.68
CA ASP A 36 34.82 1.18 9.87
C ASP A 36 33.57 1.84 10.50
N GLY A 37 33.59 2.05 11.82
CA GLY A 37 32.48 2.68 12.55
C GLY A 37 31.30 1.77 12.86
N THR A 38 31.43 0.48 12.58
CA THR A 38 30.48 -0.58 12.95
C THR A 38 31.03 -1.39 14.11
N ILE A 39 30.21 -1.60 15.15
CA ILE A 39 30.57 -2.43 16.31
C ILE A 39 29.95 -3.81 16.15
N TYR A 40 30.78 -4.84 16.21
CA TYR A 40 30.39 -6.23 16.20
C TYR A 40 30.54 -6.78 17.62
N LEU A 41 29.42 -7.18 18.23
CA LEU A 41 29.41 -7.82 19.54
C LEU A 41 29.21 -9.32 19.37
N ARG A 42 30.04 -10.12 20.05
CA ARG A 42 29.88 -11.57 20.12
C ARG A 42 30.02 -12.00 21.57
N SER A 43 29.00 -12.70 22.09
CA SER A 43 28.99 -13.19 23.46
C SER A 43 29.00 -14.72 23.51
N TRP A 44 29.74 -15.25 24.48
CA TRP A 44 29.82 -16.69 24.78
C TRP A 44 29.44 -16.93 26.22
N GLU A 45 28.68 -17.98 26.47
CA GLU A 45 28.28 -18.37 27.82
C GLU A 45 28.97 -19.69 28.20
N TYR A 46 29.57 -19.72 29.39
CA TYR A 46 30.19 -20.91 29.94
C TYR A 46 29.40 -21.42 31.16
N ASN A 47 28.94 -22.66 31.06
CA ASN A 47 28.19 -23.36 32.10
C ASN A 47 29.12 -24.33 32.87
N ARG A 48 29.34 -24.08 34.17
CA ARG A 48 30.28 -24.87 35.00
C ARG A 48 29.83 -26.29 35.33
N GLN A 49 28.53 -26.58 35.43
CA GLN A 49 28.05 -27.94 35.73
C GLN A 49 28.21 -28.90 34.55
N ASN A 50 28.13 -28.40 33.30
CA ASN A 50 28.19 -29.27 32.11
C ASN A 50 29.48 -29.13 31.28
N SER A 51 30.37 -28.18 31.62
CA SER A 51 31.64 -27.93 30.89
C SER A 51 31.46 -27.64 29.39
N VAL A 52 30.35 -26.99 28.99
CA VAL A 52 30.04 -26.67 27.58
C VAL A 52 30.15 -25.16 27.35
N LEU A 53 30.84 -24.79 26.26
CA LEU A 53 30.81 -23.45 25.66
C LEU A 53 29.65 -23.40 24.66
N MET A 54 28.67 -22.53 24.89
CA MET A 54 27.61 -22.24 23.91
C MET A 54 27.87 -20.89 23.25
N GLU A 55 27.81 -20.87 21.92
CA GLU A 55 27.84 -19.62 21.15
C GLU A 55 26.45 -18.98 21.22
N CYS A 56 26.36 -17.77 21.79
CA CYS A 56 25.10 -17.05 21.82
C CYS A 56 24.90 -16.40 20.43
N GLN A 57 23.95 -16.89 19.63
CA GLN A 57 23.56 -16.29 18.35
C GLN A 57 22.77 -14.99 18.58
N CYS A 58 23.43 -13.96 19.10
CA CYS A 58 22.90 -12.61 19.14
C CYS A 58 23.92 -11.68 18.49
N SER A 59 23.85 -11.60 17.15
CA SER A 59 24.65 -10.64 16.37
C SER A 59 23.85 -9.34 16.30
N ALA A 60 24.30 -8.29 17.00
CA ALA A 60 23.73 -6.96 16.86
C ALA A 60 24.72 -6.06 16.11
N VAL A 61 24.29 -5.53 14.97
CA VAL A 61 25.07 -4.59 14.15
C VAL A 61 24.54 -3.19 14.37
N PHE A 62 25.39 -2.27 14.81
CA PHE A 62 25.03 -0.87 15.03
C PHE A 62 25.87 0.06 14.16
N SER A 63 25.22 0.97 13.44
CA SER A 63 25.85 2.04 12.66
C SER A 63 25.85 3.35 13.46
N LEU A 64 27.04 3.93 13.69
CA LEU A 64 27.19 5.20 14.41
C LEU A 64 26.87 6.40 13.50
N THR A 65 25.76 7.10 13.75
CA THR A 65 25.41 8.32 12.99
C THR A 65 25.77 9.64 13.69
N ASN A 66 26.49 9.65 14.82
CA ASN A 66 26.90 10.93 15.43
C ASN A 66 28.16 10.85 16.31
N ARG A 67 29.28 11.43 15.86
CA ARG A 67 30.62 11.35 16.49
C ARG A 67 30.81 12.18 17.78
N LYS A 68 29.77 12.79 18.36
CA LYS A 68 29.94 13.79 19.44
C LYS A 68 29.24 13.51 20.80
N LYS A 69 28.63 12.35 21.04
CA LYS A 69 28.14 11.99 22.39
C LYS A 69 28.75 10.67 22.87
N LYS A 70 29.55 10.76 23.93
CA LYS A 70 30.21 9.64 24.64
C LYS A 70 29.32 9.09 25.76
N SER A 71 28.19 8.49 25.41
CA SER A 71 27.43 7.67 26.37
C SER A 71 26.50 6.70 25.63
N PHE A 72 26.54 5.44 26.04
CA PHE A 72 25.72 4.35 25.52
C PHE A 72 24.99 3.69 26.70
N LEU A 73 23.71 3.33 26.52
CA LEU A 73 22.92 2.57 27.48
C LEU A 73 22.55 1.23 26.84
N LEU A 74 23.03 0.14 27.42
CA LEU A 74 22.62 -1.22 27.06
C LEU A 74 21.49 -1.69 27.99
N ARG A 75 20.45 -2.32 27.44
CA ARG A 75 19.41 -3.02 28.21
C ARG A 75 19.46 -4.50 27.84
N LEU A 76 19.85 -5.34 28.81
CA LEU A 76 19.77 -6.79 28.72
C LEU A 76 18.40 -7.25 29.28
N ARG A 77 17.75 -8.22 28.64
CA ARG A 77 16.51 -8.84 29.12
C ARG A 77 16.81 -10.20 29.78
N SER A 78 16.45 -10.36 31.05
CA SER A 78 16.07 -11.63 31.67
C SER A 78 15.16 -11.34 32.89
N GLY A 79 14.13 -12.17 33.13
CA GLY A 79 13.06 -11.99 34.16
C GLY A 79 13.57 -11.99 35.61
N ASP A 80 12.81 -11.62 36.65
CA ASP A 80 11.36 -11.57 36.88
C ASP A 80 10.91 -10.32 37.68
N TRP A 81 9.60 -10.21 37.89
CA TRP A 81 8.78 -9.07 38.31
C TRP A 81 9.11 -8.41 39.67
N LEU A 82 9.10 -7.07 39.66
CA LEU A 82 8.88 -6.20 40.82
C LEU A 82 8.03 -5.00 40.35
N GLU A 83 6.87 -4.81 40.97
CA GLU A 83 5.94 -3.72 40.71
C GLU A 83 6.56 -2.36 41.02
N THR A 84 6.71 -1.52 39.99
CA THR A 84 6.61 -0.06 40.12
C THR A 84 5.99 0.52 38.85
N SER A 85 4.75 1.01 38.99
CA SER A 85 4.14 2.09 38.21
C SER A 85 4.61 2.33 36.75
N GLY A 86 3.79 1.85 35.81
CA GLY A 86 3.48 2.57 34.57
C GLY A 86 4.60 2.76 33.55
N ALA A 87 4.84 1.74 32.72
CA ALA A 87 5.30 1.95 31.35
C ALA A 87 4.83 0.78 30.47
N ALA A 88 3.80 1.07 29.66
CA ALA A 88 3.12 0.15 28.78
C ALA A 88 4.07 -0.65 27.86
N THR A 89 3.71 -1.90 27.65
CA THR A 89 3.99 -2.64 26.42
C THR A 89 3.66 -1.71 25.25
N GLY A 90 4.67 -1.34 24.47
CA GLY A 90 4.54 -0.39 23.38
C GLY A 90 3.75 -0.96 22.22
N THR A 91 2.42 -1.09 22.36
CA THR A 91 1.52 -0.80 21.25
C THR A 91 1.84 0.63 20.85
N ARG A 92 2.33 0.81 19.62
CA ARG A 92 2.56 2.13 19.08
C ARG A 92 1.18 2.77 18.94
N SER A 93 0.75 3.51 19.96
CA SER A 93 -0.41 4.39 19.89
C SER A 93 -0.20 5.31 18.70
N MET A 94 -0.87 4.99 17.59
CA MET A 94 -0.95 5.88 16.46
C MET A 94 -1.71 7.11 16.96
N SER A 95 -1.01 8.24 16.99
CA SER A 95 -1.53 9.57 17.28
C SER A 95 -2.99 9.72 16.83
N SER A 96 -3.85 9.95 17.82
CA SER A 96 -5.31 9.81 17.85
C SER A 96 -6.08 10.90 17.10
N LYS A 97 -5.67 11.23 15.87
CA LYS A 97 -6.54 12.00 14.98
C LYS A 97 -7.31 11.03 14.08
N PRO A 98 -8.65 11.09 14.08
CA PRO A 98 -9.46 10.28 13.18
C PRO A 98 -9.02 10.55 11.74
N LYS A 99 -8.88 9.50 10.93
CA LYS A 99 -8.53 9.68 9.52
C LYS A 99 -9.70 10.34 8.81
N SER A 100 -9.49 11.54 8.27
CA SER A 100 -10.51 12.24 7.49
C SER A 100 -10.54 11.71 6.06
N ILE A 101 -11.72 11.26 5.62
CA ILE A 101 -11.97 10.66 4.31
C ILE A 101 -12.90 11.59 3.52
N GLY A 102 -12.61 11.79 2.24
CA GLY A 102 -13.49 12.42 1.27
C GLY A 102 -13.90 11.40 0.23
N ILE A 103 -15.16 10.97 0.26
CA ILE A 103 -15.71 10.00 -0.69
C ILE A 103 -16.20 10.74 -1.92
N ILE A 104 -15.83 10.26 -3.10
CA ILE A 104 -16.24 10.77 -4.40
C ILE A 104 -16.78 9.59 -5.19
N GLY A 105 -18.04 9.60 -5.58
CA GLY A 105 -18.53 8.63 -6.55
C GLY A 105 -18.29 9.11 -7.97
N ALA A 106 -17.79 8.22 -8.81
CA ALA A 106 -17.51 8.48 -10.20
C ALA A 106 -18.26 7.48 -11.10
N PRO A 107 -19.59 7.62 -11.25
CA PRO A 107 -20.43 6.69 -12.02
C PRO A 107 -20.18 6.85 -13.52
N PHE A 108 -19.13 6.22 -14.04
CA PHE A 108 -18.70 6.37 -15.44
C PHE A 108 -18.29 5.03 -16.05
N SER A 109 -18.70 4.78 -17.29
CA SER A 109 -18.49 3.49 -17.96
C SER A 109 -17.93 3.56 -19.37
N LYS A 110 -17.75 4.77 -19.94
CA LYS A 110 -17.40 4.92 -21.36
C LYS A 110 -15.93 4.59 -21.67
N GLY A 111 -15.10 4.27 -20.67
CA GLY A 111 -13.76 3.74 -20.87
C GLY A 111 -13.75 2.32 -21.43
N GLN A 112 -14.89 1.63 -21.41
CA GLN A 112 -15.04 0.23 -21.82
C GLN A 112 -16.46 -0.04 -22.37
N PRO A 113 -16.76 -1.22 -22.96
CA PRO A 113 -17.99 -1.42 -23.74
C PRO A 113 -19.22 -1.80 -22.91
N ARG A 114 -19.06 -2.24 -21.66
CA ARG A 114 -20.12 -2.80 -20.81
C ARG A 114 -20.65 -1.73 -19.85
N GLY A 115 -21.88 -1.27 -20.06
CA GLY A 115 -22.58 -0.51 -19.02
C GLY A 115 -22.72 -1.29 -17.71
N GLY A 116 -23.19 -0.61 -16.67
CA GLY A 116 -23.42 -1.17 -15.33
C GLY A 116 -22.30 -0.92 -14.32
N VAL A 117 -21.06 -0.63 -14.74
CA VAL A 117 -20.02 -0.17 -13.79
C VAL A 117 -20.36 1.20 -13.20
N GLU A 118 -21.14 2.03 -13.91
CA GLU A 118 -21.66 3.29 -13.38
C GLU A 118 -22.57 3.11 -12.14
N GLU A 119 -23.09 1.91 -11.89
CA GLU A 119 -23.86 1.59 -10.68
C GLU A 119 -22.98 1.22 -9.48
N GLY A 120 -21.68 1.00 -9.68
CA GLY A 120 -20.68 0.67 -8.65
C GLY A 120 -20.76 1.56 -7.41
N PRO A 121 -20.68 2.90 -7.56
CA PRO A 121 -20.71 3.82 -6.42
C PRO A 121 -21.99 3.69 -5.59
N LYS A 122 -23.13 3.52 -6.26
CA LYS A 122 -24.45 3.39 -5.64
C LYS A 122 -24.58 2.09 -4.86
N VAL A 123 -24.14 0.95 -5.41
CA VAL A 123 -24.24 -0.34 -4.69
C VAL A 123 -23.27 -0.42 -3.51
N LEU A 124 -22.08 0.18 -3.62
CA LEU A 124 -21.12 0.26 -2.53
C LEU A 124 -21.68 1.10 -1.37
N ARG A 125 -22.30 2.25 -1.68
CA ARG A 125 -23.03 3.03 -0.67
C ARG A 125 -24.18 2.24 -0.06
N LYS A 126 -25.01 1.59 -0.87
CA LYS A 126 -26.14 0.77 -0.41
C LYS A 126 -25.72 -0.38 0.51
N ALA A 127 -24.50 -0.92 0.34
CA ALA A 127 -23.94 -1.95 1.21
C ALA A 127 -23.45 -1.43 2.58
N GLY A 128 -23.66 -0.14 2.86
CA GLY A 128 -23.36 0.48 4.15
C GLY A 128 -21.92 0.98 4.27
N LEU A 129 -21.23 1.26 3.16
CA LEU A 129 -19.81 1.64 3.19
C LEU A 129 -19.55 2.87 4.09
N LEU A 130 -20.39 3.90 4.00
CA LEU A 130 -20.22 5.14 4.75
C LEU A 130 -20.43 4.93 6.24
N GLU A 131 -21.45 4.16 6.58
CA GLU A 131 -21.82 3.80 7.95
C GLU A 131 -20.68 3.01 8.59
N LYS A 132 -20.20 1.96 7.90
CA LYS A 132 -19.10 1.13 8.38
C LYS A 132 -17.79 1.89 8.53
N LEU A 133 -17.50 2.87 7.68
CA LEU A 133 -16.32 3.74 7.86
C LEU A 133 -16.46 4.63 9.11
N LYS A 134 -17.64 5.18 9.38
CA LYS A 134 -17.90 5.99 10.58
C LYS A 134 -17.83 5.15 11.87
N GLU A 135 -18.24 3.88 11.82
CA GLU A 135 -18.10 2.94 12.94
C GLU A 135 -16.63 2.73 13.36
N GLN A 136 -15.69 2.88 12.42
CA GLN A 136 -14.23 2.81 12.65
C GLN A 136 -13.62 4.16 13.08
N GLU A 137 -14.44 5.11 13.53
CA GLU A 137 -14.02 6.45 13.97
C GLU A 137 -13.34 7.28 12.85
N CYS A 138 -13.64 7.00 11.58
CA CYS A 138 -13.20 7.85 10.48
C CYS A 138 -14.09 9.10 10.36
N ASP A 139 -13.49 10.26 10.09
CA ASP A 139 -14.21 11.49 9.75
C ASP A 139 -14.57 11.45 8.26
N VAL A 140 -15.76 10.94 7.94
CA VAL A 140 -16.23 10.73 6.57
C VAL A 140 -17.03 11.94 6.08
N LYS A 141 -16.60 12.52 4.96
CA LYS A 141 -17.37 13.48 4.16
C LYS A 141 -17.67 12.90 2.79
N ASP A 142 -18.94 12.75 2.45
CA ASP A 142 -19.37 12.35 1.10
C ASP A 142 -19.51 13.60 0.22
N TYR A 143 -18.78 13.64 -0.89
CA TYR A 143 -18.87 14.69 -1.90
C TYR A 143 -19.93 14.37 -2.97
N GLY A 144 -20.63 13.24 -2.82
CA GLY A 144 -21.66 12.77 -3.74
C GLY A 144 -21.08 12.10 -4.98
N ASP A 145 -21.95 11.90 -5.95
CA ASP A 145 -21.61 11.36 -7.26
C ASP A 145 -21.39 12.49 -8.26
N LEU A 146 -20.31 12.41 -9.02
CA LEU A 146 -20.00 13.40 -10.04
C LEU A 146 -20.99 13.29 -11.21
N PRO A 147 -21.63 14.39 -11.62
CA PRO A 147 -22.48 14.40 -12.80
C PRO A 147 -21.57 14.48 -14.04
N PHE A 148 -21.38 13.36 -14.72
CA PHE A 148 -20.67 13.33 -16.00
C PHE A 148 -21.66 13.59 -17.13
N ALA A 149 -21.56 14.77 -17.74
CA ALA A 149 -22.41 15.12 -18.87
C ALA A 149 -22.06 14.27 -20.10
N ASP A 150 -23.09 13.90 -20.87
CA ASP A 150 -22.87 13.28 -22.17
C ASP A 150 -22.19 14.27 -23.12
N VAL A 151 -21.15 13.80 -23.80
CA VAL A 151 -20.50 14.54 -24.88
C VAL A 151 -21.09 14.06 -26.20
N PRO A 152 -21.97 14.84 -26.87
CA PRO A 152 -22.51 14.45 -28.16
C PRO A 152 -21.40 14.42 -29.22
N ASN A 153 -21.55 13.55 -30.22
CA ASN A 153 -20.61 13.41 -31.34
C ASN A 153 -19.17 13.08 -30.92
N ASP A 154 -19.01 12.20 -29.93
CA ASP A 154 -17.69 11.73 -29.50
C ASP A 154 -17.14 10.62 -30.41
N SER A 155 -16.83 11.00 -31.66
CA SER A 155 -16.26 10.07 -32.63
C SER A 155 -14.93 9.49 -32.14
N PRO A 156 -14.66 8.20 -32.39
CA PRO A 156 -13.38 7.57 -32.05
C PRO A 156 -12.17 8.33 -32.59
N PHE A 157 -11.07 8.30 -31.84
CA PHE A 157 -9.77 8.76 -32.29
C PHE A 157 -8.95 7.55 -32.73
N GLN A 158 -8.82 7.35 -34.05
CA GLN A 158 -8.37 6.07 -34.60
C GLN A 158 -9.28 4.94 -34.06
N ILE A 159 -8.74 3.98 -33.32
CA ILE A 159 -9.52 2.93 -32.67
C ILE A 159 -9.98 3.30 -31.24
N VAL A 160 -9.41 4.34 -30.63
CA VAL A 160 -9.73 4.76 -29.25
C VAL A 160 -11.17 5.26 -29.17
N LYS A 161 -11.97 4.62 -28.34
CA LYS A 161 -13.42 4.86 -28.20
C LYS A 161 -13.69 5.92 -27.14
N ASN A 162 -14.74 6.73 -27.37
CA ASN A 162 -15.24 7.74 -26.44
C ASN A 162 -14.17 8.69 -25.84
N PRO A 163 -13.16 9.14 -26.61
CA PRO A 163 -12.01 9.84 -26.04
C PRO A 163 -12.39 11.14 -25.32
N ARG A 164 -13.33 11.92 -25.87
CA ARG A 164 -13.69 13.21 -25.26
C ARG A 164 -14.50 13.03 -23.99
N SER A 165 -15.39 12.03 -23.96
CA SER A 165 -16.18 11.68 -22.78
C SER A 165 -15.27 11.24 -21.63
N VAL A 166 -14.32 10.33 -21.91
CA VAL A 166 -13.37 9.84 -20.90
C VAL A 166 -12.45 10.95 -20.43
N GLY A 167 -11.89 11.73 -21.36
CA GLY A 167 -11.02 12.86 -21.04
C GLY A 167 -11.73 13.92 -20.18
N LYS A 168 -12.99 14.24 -20.50
CA LYS A 168 -13.78 15.24 -19.76
C LYS A 168 -14.17 14.77 -18.36
N ALA A 169 -14.60 13.51 -18.22
CA ALA A 169 -14.92 12.93 -16.92
C ALA A 169 -13.69 12.94 -16.00
N ASN A 170 -12.53 12.58 -16.53
CA ASN A 170 -11.27 12.60 -15.79
C ASN A 170 -10.81 14.01 -15.43
N GLU A 171 -11.01 15.01 -16.30
CA GLU A 171 -10.69 16.41 -16.00
C GLU A 171 -11.49 16.89 -14.77
N GLN A 172 -12.80 16.60 -14.76
CA GLN A 172 -13.71 16.93 -13.66
C GLN A 172 -13.30 16.20 -12.38
N LEU A 173 -13.04 14.89 -12.46
CA LEU A 173 -12.59 14.09 -11.31
C LEU A 173 -11.27 14.61 -10.74
N ALA A 174 -10.30 14.99 -11.58
CA ALA A 174 -9.03 15.55 -11.15
C ALA A 174 -9.19 16.86 -10.37
N GLY A 175 -10.17 17.70 -10.75
CA GLY A 175 -10.52 18.90 -10.00
C GLY A 175 -11.01 18.56 -8.58
N VAL A 176 -11.99 17.68 -8.49
CA VAL A 176 -12.61 17.31 -7.20
C VAL A 176 -11.64 16.57 -6.29
N VAL A 177 -10.83 15.64 -6.81
CA VAL A 177 -9.80 14.97 -6.02
C VAL A 177 -8.78 15.98 -5.48
N ALA A 178 -8.30 16.91 -6.30
CA ALA A 178 -7.38 17.95 -5.85
C ALA A 178 -7.99 18.78 -4.70
N ASP A 179 -9.28 19.11 -4.75
CA ASP A 179 -9.96 19.86 -3.70
C ASP A 179 -10.17 19.04 -2.43
N VAL A 180 -10.50 17.74 -2.54
CA VAL A 180 -10.53 16.82 -1.38
C VAL A 180 -9.15 16.76 -0.71
N LYS A 181 -8.07 16.66 -1.51
CA LYS A 181 -6.70 16.63 -1.00
C LYS A 181 -6.28 17.95 -0.33
N LYS A 182 -6.61 19.11 -0.91
CA LYS A 182 -6.38 20.44 -0.29
C LYS A 182 -7.10 20.58 1.05
N ASN A 183 -8.26 19.95 1.20
CA ASN A 183 -9.00 19.89 2.47
C ASN A 183 -8.40 18.90 3.48
N GLY A 184 -7.21 18.35 3.23
CA GLY A 184 -6.49 17.47 4.15
C GLY A 184 -7.11 16.08 4.32
N ARG A 185 -7.98 15.66 3.39
CA ARG A 185 -8.67 14.36 3.44
C ARG A 185 -7.96 13.33 2.55
N ILE A 186 -8.07 12.06 2.92
CA ILE A 186 -7.77 10.93 2.02
C ILE A 186 -8.91 10.89 0.99
N SER A 187 -8.58 10.93 -0.31
CA SER A 187 -9.59 10.78 -1.36
C SER A 187 -9.94 9.31 -1.52
N LEU A 188 -11.22 8.97 -1.46
CA LEU A 188 -11.76 7.65 -1.77
C LEU A 188 -12.66 7.79 -3.00
N VAL A 189 -12.18 7.35 -4.16
CA VAL A 189 -12.96 7.30 -5.39
C VAL A 189 -13.65 5.95 -5.49
N LEU A 190 -14.98 5.98 -5.53
CA LEU A 190 -15.79 4.82 -5.86
C LEU A 190 -16.00 4.87 -7.38
N GLY A 191 -15.39 3.94 -8.08
CA GLY A 191 -15.32 3.95 -9.53
C GLY A 191 -16.60 3.48 -10.20
N GLY A 192 -16.69 3.82 -11.48
CA GLY A 192 -17.00 2.86 -12.52
C GLY A 192 -15.70 2.32 -13.11
N ASP A 193 -15.45 2.50 -14.40
CA ASP A 193 -14.31 1.88 -15.08
C ASP A 193 -12.93 2.49 -14.72
N HIS A 194 -11.86 1.73 -14.92
CA HIS A 194 -10.51 2.08 -14.45
C HIS A 194 -9.86 3.26 -15.20
N SER A 195 -10.46 3.75 -16.30
CA SER A 195 -9.95 4.96 -16.97
C SER A 195 -9.99 6.20 -16.07
N LEU A 196 -10.84 6.19 -15.04
CA LEU A 196 -10.97 7.25 -14.03
C LEU A 196 -9.70 7.47 -13.19
N ALA A 197 -8.78 6.48 -13.16
CA ALA A 197 -7.50 6.63 -12.47
C ALA A 197 -6.66 7.78 -13.07
N ILE A 198 -6.85 8.13 -14.36
CA ILE A 198 -6.20 9.29 -14.98
C ILE A 198 -6.53 10.55 -14.17
N GLY A 199 -7.80 10.76 -13.88
CA GLY A 199 -8.34 11.88 -13.13
C GLY A 199 -7.96 11.81 -11.66
N SER A 200 -8.16 10.65 -11.03
CA SER A 200 -7.87 10.46 -9.60
C SER A 200 -6.41 10.74 -9.27
N ILE A 201 -5.48 10.11 -9.99
CA ILE A 201 -4.04 10.27 -9.76
C ILE A 201 -3.58 11.67 -10.16
N SER A 202 -4.06 12.22 -11.28
CA SER A 202 -3.70 13.59 -11.68
C SER A 202 -4.14 14.63 -10.65
N GLY A 203 -5.36 14.51 -10.12
CA GLY A 203 -5.87 15.37 -9.05
C GLY A 203 -5.06 15.24 -7.76
N HIS A 204 -4.72 14.01 -7.39
CA HIS A 204 -3.89 13.75 -6.22
C HIS A 204 -2.48 14.35 -6.37
N ALA A 205 -1.85 14.18 -7.53
CA ALA A 205 -0.50 14.67 -7.83
C ALA A 205 -0.40 16.21 -7.85
N LYS A 206 -1.51 16.92 -8.12
CA LYS A 206 -1.53 18.40 -8.00
C LYS A 206 -1.22 18.90 -6.59
N VAL A 207 -1.54 18.11 -5.57
CA VAL A 207 -1.30 18.45 -4.15
C VAL A 207 -0.09 17.69 -3.60
N HIS A 208 0.09 16.44 -4.02
CA HIS A 208 1.19 15.57 -3.60
C HIS A 208 1.97 15.07 -4.83
N PRO A 209 2.81 15.91 -5.45
CA PRO A 209 3.55 15.56 -6.68
C PRO A 209 4.62 14.48 -6.44
N ASP A 210 4.90 14.18 -5.17
CA ASP A 210 5.81 13.13 -4.76
C ASP A 210 5.09 11.84 -4.35
N LEU A 211 3.81 11.65 -4.68
CA LEU A 211 3.12 10.39 -4.42
C LEU A 211 3.78 9.19 -5.11
N CYS A 212 3.53 8.00 -4.58
CA CYS A 212 3.78 6.73 -5.24
C CYS A 212 2.50 5.92 -5.38
N ILE A 213 2.50 4.96 -6.30
CA ILE A 213 1.34 4.16 -6.67
C ILE A 213 1.58 2.69 -6.35
N ILE A 214 0.57 2.09 -5.74
CA ILE A 214 0.39 0.63 -5.73
C ILE A 214 -0.84 0.36 -6.59
N TRP A 215 -0.67 -0.44 -7.64
CA TRP A 215 -1.73 -0.80 -8.58
C TRP A 215 -2.05 -2.28 -8.41
N VAL A 216 -3.23 -2.59 -7.87
CA VAL A 216 -3.68 -3.96 -7.63
C VAL A 216 -4.69 -4.34 -8.70
N ASP A 217 -4.32 -5.26 -9.59
CA ASP A 217 -5.03 -5.51 -10.84
C ASP A 217 -4.56 -6.82 -11.50
N ALA A 218 -5.41 -7.44 -12.31
CA ALA A 218 -5.01 -8.54 -13.20
C ALA A 218 -4.24 -8.04 -14.43
N HIS A 219 -4.48 -6.79 -14.83
CA HIS A 219 -3.99 -6.12 -16.02
C HIS A 219 -2.99 -5.01 -15.65
N THR A 220 -2.28 -4.50 -16.65
CA THR A 220 -1.32 -3.41 -16.42
C THR A 220 -1.88 -2.04 -16.76
N ASP A 221 -2.93 -1.97 -17.58
CA ASP A 221 -3.61 -0.74 -17.94
C ASP A 221 -2.65 0.34 -18.49
N VAL A 222 -1.61 -0.12 -19.18
CA VAL A 222 -0.49 0.70 -19.67
C VAL A 222 -0.41 0.72 -21.19
N ASN A 223 -1.38 0.12 -21.88
CA ASN A 223 -1.49 0.31 -23.32
C ASN A 223 -1.54 1.80 -23.65
N THR A 224 -0.78 2.19 -24.67
CA THR A 224 -0.91 3.50 -25.31
C THR A 224 -2.07 3.47 -26.29
N PRO A 225 -2.57 4.64 -26.73
CA PRO A 225 -3.53 4.75 -27.83
C PRO A 225 -3.11 4.03 -29.13
N GLN A 226 -1.81 3.78 -29.33
CA GLN A 226 -1.28 3.08 -30.50
C GLN A 226 -1.00 1.59 -30.28
N THR A 227 -0.87 1.13 -29.04
CA THR A 227 -0.60 -0.30 -28.73
C THR A 227 -1.86 -1.07 -28.40
N THR A 228 -2.91 -0.39 -27.92
CA THR A 228 -4.20 -1.01 -27.63
C THR A 228 -4.75 -1.73 -28.87
N SER A 229 -5.28 -2.93 -28.68
CA SER A 229 -5.99 -3.69 -29.72
C SER A 229 -7.50 -3.41 -29.69
N SER A 230 -8.03 -3.03 -28.52
CA SER A 230 -9.47 -2.87 -28.28
C SER A 230 -9.96 -1.43 -28.45
N GLY A 231 -9.07 -0.44 -28.26
CA GLY A 231 -9.44 0.96 -28.20
C GLY A 231 -10.19 1.37 -26.92
N ASN A 232 -10.33 0.47 -25.95
CA ASN A 232 -10.97 0.75 -24.66
C ASN A 232 -9.98 1.51 -23.77
N LEU A 233 -10.36 2.65 -23.23
CA LEU A 233 -9.50 3.52 -22.43
C LEU A 233 -9.29 3.05 -21.01
N HIS A 234 -10.11 2.13 -20.48
CA HIS A 234 -9.87 1.55 -19.15
C HIS A 234 -8.56 0.75 -19.07
N GLY A 235 -8.09 0.19 -20.19
CA GLY A 235 -6.79 -0.49 -20.27
C GLY A 235 -5.62 0.43 -20.66
N GLN A 236 -5.80 1.76 -20.64
CA GLN A 236 -4.78 2.73 -21.02
C GLN A 236 -4.37 3.77 -19.94
N PRO A 237 -4.97 3.87 -18.74
CA PRO A 237 -4.79 5.02 -17.86
C PRO A 237 -3.34 5.28 -17.46
N VAL A 238 -2.54 4.24 -17.18
CA VAL A 238 -1.16 4.42 -16.72
C VAL A 238 -0.28 5.03 -17.81
N SER A 239 -0.58 4.74 -19.08
CA SER A 239 0.18 5.29 -20.21
C SER A 239 0.10 6.83 -20.28
N PHE A 240 -1.06 7.41 -19.95
CA PHE A 240 -1.28 8.85 -19.89
C PHE A 240 -0.57 9.53 -18.71
N LEU A 241 -0.25 8.77 -17.66
CA LEU A 241 0.29 9.28 -16.40
C LEU A 241 1.83 9.20 -16.32
N LEU A 242 2.46 8.29 -17.07
CA LEU A 242 3.91 8.06 -17.06
C LEU A 242 4.69 9.13 -17.85
N LYS A 243 5.63 9.79 -17.16
CA LYS A 243 6.52 10.82 -17.75
C LYS A 243 7.34 10.27 -18.91
N GLU A 244 7.82 9.04 -18.79
CA GLU A 244 8.64 8.36 -19.78
C GLU A 244 7.88 8.08 -21.10
N LEU A 245 6.54 8.12 -21.09
CA LEU A 245 5.70 7.90 -22.27
C LEU A 245 5.18 9.19 -22.91
N LYS A 246 5.48 10.39 -22.39
CA LYS A 246 4.95 11.67 -22.89
C LYS A 246 5.10 11.89 -24.40
N GLY A 247 6.19 11.40 -25.01
CA GLY A 247 6.42 11.50 -26.47
C GLY A 247 5.88 10.32 -27.30
N LYS A 248 5.22 9.36 -26.67
CA LYS A 248 4.61 8.18 -27.29
C LYS A 248 3.09 8.26 -27.31
N ILE A 249 2.48 9.00 -26.38
CA ILE A 249 1.04 9.28 -26.38
C ILE A 249 0.75 10.35 -27.45
N PRO A 250 -0.18 10.10 -28.40
CA PRO A 250 -0.59 11.10 -29.38
C PRO A 250 -1.55 12.10 -28.72
N ASP A 251 -1.80 13.22 -29.39
CA ASP A 251 -2.78 14.21 -28.91
C ASP A 251 -4.22 13.67 -29.08
N VAL A 252 -4.68 12.91 -28.08
CA VAL A 252 -6.03 12.35 -28.04
C VAL A 252 -7.04 13.46 -27.64
N PRO A 253 -8.12 13.68 -28.41
CA PRO A 253 -9.15 14.66 -28.07
C PRO A 253 -9.71 14.45 -26.65
N GLY A 254 -9.74 15.51 -25.85
CA GLY A 254 -10.22 15.46 -24.46
C GLY A 254 -9.13 15.27 -23.39
N PHE A 255 -7.87 15.00 -23.79
CA PHE A 255 -6.78 14.72 -22.86
C PHE A 255 -5.67 15.79 -22.82
N SER A 256 -5.83 16.91 -23.51
CA SER A 256 -4.82 17.98 -23.55
C SER A 256 -4.54 18.65 -22.19
N TRP A 257 -5.43 18.47 -21.21
CA TRP A 257 -5.25 18.94 -19.83
C TRP A 257 -4.32 18.02 -19.01
N VAL A 258 -4.08 16.80 -19.46
CA VAL A 258 -3.27 15.81 -18.73
C VAL A 258 -1.80 16.18 -18.82
N THR A 259 -1.13 16.18 -17.67
CA THR A 259 0.32 16.29 -17.57
C THR A 259 0.83 15.04 -16.86
N PRO A 260 1.69 14.22 -17.49
CA PRO A 260 2.26 13.03 -16.85
C PRO A 260 2.91 13.35 -15.50
N CYS A 261 2.41 12.73 -14.44
CA CYS A 261 2.68 13.14 -13.07
C CYS A 261 3.57 12.15 -12.30
N ILE A 262 3.67 10.90 -12.75
CA ILE A 262 4.49 9.84 -12.15
C ILE A 262 5.62 9.41 -13.07
N SER A 263 6.70 8.86 -12.51
CA SER A 263 7.73 8.15 -13.29
C SER A 263 7.60 6.64 -13.13
N ALA A 264 8.20 5.86 -14.01
CA ALA A 264 8.18 4.39 -13.98
C ALA A 264 8.62 3.78 -12.63
N LYS A 265 9.50 4.47 -11.90
CA LYS A 265 9.96 4.07 -10.56
C LYS A 265 8.96 4.33 -9.42
N ASP A 266 7.93 5.14 -9.67
CA ASP A 266 6.98 5.59 -8.65
C ASP A 266 5.71 4.71 -8.60
N ILE A 267 5.65 3.62 -9.39
CA ILE A 267 4.54 2.66 -9.44
C ILE A 267 5.03 1.23 -9.21
N VAL A 268 4.23 0.44 -8.48
CA VAL A 268 4.38 -1.02 -8.35
C VAL A 268 3.05 -1.69 -8.66
N TYR A 269 3.08 -2.69 -9.54
CA TYR A 269 1.92 -3.55 -9.81
C TYR A 269 1.91 -4.80 -8.92
N ILE A 270 0.73 -5.26 -8.52
CA ILE A 270 0.52 -6.52 -7.80
C ILE A 270 -0.70 -7.23 -8.39
N GLY A 271 -0.55 -8.50 -8.79
CA GLY A 271 -1.67 -9.34 -9.24
C GLY A 271 -1.71 -9.63 -10.74
N LEU A 272 -0.74 -9.11 -11.50
CA LEU A 272 -0.71 -9.22 -12.97
C LEU A 272 -0.79 -10.68 -13.43
N ARG A 273 -1.67 -10.95 -14.39
CA ARG A 273 -1.88 -12.28 -14.99
C ARG A 273 -2.55 -12.28 -16.36
N ASP A 274 -2.98 -11.12 -16.86
CA ASP A 274 -3.38 -10.94 -18.25
C ASP A 274 -2.75 -9.65 -18.79
N VAL A 275 -1.64 -9.79 -19.51
CA VAL A 275 -0.80 -8.66 -19.92
C VAL A 275 -0.54 -8.75 -21.42
N ASP A 276 -0.97 -7.72 -22.14
CA ASP A 276 -0.78 -7.66 -23.59
C ASP A 276 0.72 -7.65 -23.97
N PRO A 277 1.11 -8.15 -25.15
CA PRO A 277 2.50 -8.10 -25.59
C PRO A 277 3.11 -6.68 -25.60
N GLY A 278 2.32 -5.68 -26.01
CA GLY A 278 2.73 -4.28 -26.03
C GLY A 278 2.95 -3.72 -24.62
N GLU A 279 2.09 -4.11 -23.68
CA GLU A 279 2.21 -3.73 -22.28
C GLU A 279 3.41 -4.38 -21.60
N HIS A 280 3.61 -5.68 -21.82
CA HIS A 280 4.79 -6.39 -21.31
C HIS A 280 6.09 -5.78 -21.86
N TYR A 281 6.11 -5.38 -23.14
CA TYR A 281 7.24 -4.62 -23.71
C TYR A 281 7.47 -3.29 -22.96
N ILE A 282 6.43 -2.52 -22.66
CA ILE A 282 6.52 -1.26 -21.91
C ILE A 282 7.07 -1.52 -20.50
N LEU A 283 6.53 -2.49 -19.76
CA LEU A 283 6.98 -2.85 -18.41
C LEU A 283 8.48 -3.16 -18.39
N LYS A 284 8.95 -4.01 -19.31
CA LYS A 284 10.35 -4.42 -19.40
C LYS A 284 11.26 -3.27 -19.84
N THR A 285 10.85 -2.49 -20.84
CA THR A 285 11.64 -1.39 -21.40
C THR A 285 11.82 -0.26 -20.39
N LEU A 286 10.77 0.07 -19.63
CA LEU A 286 10.81 1.13 -18.63
C LEU A 286 11.32 0.65 -17.26
N GLY A 287 11.53 -0.66 -17.08
CA GLY A 287 11.96 -1.24 -15.81
C GLY A 287 10.95 -1.02 -14.68
N ILE A 288 9.66 -1.05 -14.99
CA ILE A 288 8.60 -0.89 -13.98
C ILE A 288 8.60 -2.12 -13.06
N LYS A 289 8.55 -1.88 -11.75
CA LYS A 289 8.48 -2.96 -10.75
C LYS A 289 7.07 -3.53 -10.75
N TYR A 290 6.96 -4.84 -10.82
CA TYR A 290 5.70 -5.55 -10.73
C TYR A 290 5.88 -6.88 -10.00
N PHE A 291 4.78 -7.37 -9.42
CA PHE A 291 4.63 -8.70 -8.89
C PHE A 291 3.43 -9.33 -9.57
N SER A 292 3.69 -10.13 -10.61
CA SER A 292 2.65 -10.96 -11.22
C SER A 292 2.22 -12.05 -10.24
N MET A 293 1.15 -12.78 -10.57
CA MET A 293 0.76 -13.94 -9.77
C MET A 293 1.90 -14.96 -9.63
N THR A 294 2.82 -15.06 -10.61
CA THR A 294 4.02 -15.91 -10.48
C THR A 294 4.93 -15.47 -9.34
N GLU A 295 5.12 -14.16 -9.13
CA GLU A 295 5.90 -13.67 -7.99
C GLU A 295 5.15 -13.82 -6.66
N VAL A 296 3.82 -13.65 -6.67
CA VAL A 296 2.98 -13.87 -5.48
C VAL A 296 3.08 -15.33 -5.04
N ASP A 297 2.96 -16.28 -5.96
CA ASP A 297 3.11 -17.72 -5.69
C ASP A 297 4.50 -18.05 -5.12
N LYS A 298 5.54 -17.45 -5.68
CA LYS A 298 6.93 -17.71 -5.31
C LYS A 298 7.30 -17.14 -3.94
N LEU A 299 6.86 -15.92 -3.65
CA LEU A 299 7.33 -15.14 -2.50
C LEU A 299 6.34 -15.17 -1.33
N GLY A 300 5.07 -15.46 -1.61
CA GLY A 300 3.95 -15.20 -0.71
C GLY A 300 3.66 -13.70 -0.56
N ILE A 301 2.39 -13.36 -0.35
CA ILE A 301 1.95 -11.96 -0.29
C ILE A 301 2.67 -11.12 0.79
N GLY A 302 3.10 -11.76 1.87
CA GLY A 302 3.89 -11.13 2.94
C GLY A 302 5.16 -10.48 2.41
N LYS A 303 5.95 -11.24 1.66
CA LYS A 303 7.21 -10.75 1.11
C LYS A 303 7.00 -9.77 -0.04
N VAL A 304 5.95 -9.96 -0.84
CA VAL A 304 5.54 -9.01 -1.89
C VAL A 304 5.28 -7.63 -1.30
N MET A 305 4.52 -7.54 -0.20
CA MET A 305 4.24 -6.27 0.46
C MET A 305 5.48 -5.65 1.11
N GLU A 306 6.32 -6.45 1.76
CA GLU A 306 7.60 -5.98 2.32
C GLU A 306 8.48 -5.34 1.23
N GLU A 307 8.65 -6.02 0.10
CA GLU A 307 9.44 -5.51 -1.03
C GLU A 307 8.81 -4.30 -1.69
N THR A 308 7.49 -4.28 -1.86
CA THR A 308 6.74 -3.16 -2.44
C THR A 308 6.94 -1.88 -1.63
N LEU A 309 6.71 -1.98 -0.31
CA LEU A 309 6.85 -0.84 0.60
C LEU A 309 8.31 -0.41 0.74
N SER A 310 9.25 -1.35 0.78
CA SER A 310 10.69 -1.06 0.77
C SER A 310 11.12 -0.32 -0.51
N TYR A 311 10.65 -0.78 -1.68
CA TYR A 311 10.94 -0.17 -2.97
C TYR A 311 10.42 1.27 -3.07
N LEU A 312 9.14 1.50 -2.70
CA LEU A 312 8.49 2.80 -2.83
C LEU A 312 8.88 3.79 -1.72
N LEU A 313 9.09 3.31 -0.49
CA LEU A 313 9.24 4.16 0.70
C LEU A 313 10.63 4.10 1.34
N GLY A 314 11.49 3.15 0.95
CA GLY A 314 12.78 2.91 1.59
C GLY A 314 13.73 4.11 1.51
N ARG A 315 13.60 4.95 0.49
CA ARG A 315 14.39 6.19 0.35
C ARG A 315 13.75 7.39 1.05
N LYS A 316 12.42 7.51 0.97
CA LYS A 316 11.67 8.66 1.49
C LYS A 316 10.24 8.23 1.78
N LYS A 317 9.69 8.65 2.93
CA LYS A 317 8.25 8.55 3.18
C LYS A 317 7.50 9.52 2.26
N ARG A 318 6.50 9.01 1.57
CA ARG A 318 5.68 9.77 0.61
C ARG A 318 4.24 9.25 0.59
N PRO A 319 3.29 10.08 0.14
CA PRO A 319 1.89 9.68 0.03
C PRO A 319 1.69 8.47 -0.90
N ILE A 320 0.92 7.49 -0.46
CA ILE A 320 0.55 6.32 -1.26
C ILE A 320 -0.82 6.59 -1.90
N HIS A 321 -0.89 6.35 -3.21
CA HIS A 321 -2.14 6.20 -3.93
C HIS A 321 -2.33 4.72 -4.26
N LEU A 322 -3.38 4.10 -3.73
CA LEU A 322 -3.75 2.72 -4.06
C LEU A 322 -4.84 2.76 -5.13
N SER A 323 -4.53 2.29 -6.33
CA SER A 323 -5.55 2.03 -7.35
C SER A 323 -5.88 0.54 -7.30
N PHE A 324 -7.11 0.20 -6.93
CA PHE A 324 -7.53 -1.17 -6.74
C PHE A 324 -8.63 -1.52 -7.73
N ASP A 325 -8.27 -2.34 -8.73
CA ASP A 325 -9.24 -3.04 -9.55
C ASP A 325 -9.77 -4.25 -8.80
N VAL A 326 -11.10 -4.42 -8.72
CA VAL A 326 -11.67 -5.61 -8.08
C VAL A 326 -11.37 -6.89 -8.85
N ASP A 327 -11.05 -6.81 -10.14
CA ASP A 327 -10.59 -7.95 -10.93
C ASP A 327 -9.15 -8.38 -10.62
N GLY A 328 -8.39 -7.60 -9.83
CA GLY A 328 -7.12 -8.05 -9.26
C GLY A 328 -7.28 -9.28 -8.35
N LEU A 329 -8.46 -9.42 -7.73
CA LEU A 329 -8.85 -10.62 -6.99
C LEU A 329 -9.39 -11.72 -7.91
N ASP A 330 -9.33 -12.96 -7.46
CA ASP A 330 -9.89 -14.08 -8.21
C ASP A 330 -11.42 -13.94 -8.40
N PRO A 331 -11.97 -14.29 -9.58
CA PRO A 331 -13.41 -14.21 -9.87
C PRO A 331 -14.29 -15.02 -8.93
N SER A 332 -13.75 -15.98 -8.16
CA SER A 332 -14.50 -16.64 -7.08
C SER A 332 -14.95 -15.66 -5.98
N PHE A 333 -14.23 -14.55 -5.77
CA PHE A 333 -14.52 -13.51 -4.78
C PHE A 333 -15.19 -12.27 -5.39
N THR A 334 -14.74 -11.84 -6.56
CA THR A 334 -15.22 -10.63 -7.26
C THR A 334 -15.76 -10.94 -8.67
N PRO A 335 -16.75 -11.83 -8.81
CA PRO A 335 -17.27 -12.25 -10.13
C PRO A 335 -17.95 -11.13 -10.94
N ALA A 336 -18.49 -10.10 -10.27
CA ALA A 336 -19.25 -9.03 -10.91
C ALA A 336 -18.33 -7.90 -11.39
N THR A 337 -17.47 -8.22 -12.36
CA THR A 337 -16.51 -7.31 -13.02
C THR A 337 -16.47 -7.53 -14.54
N GLY A 338 -15.93 -6.57 -15.29
CA GLY A 338 -15.90 -6.57 -16.76
C GLY A 338 -14.95 -7.61 -17.38
N THR A 339 -13.79 -7.79 -16.78
CA THR A 339 -12.62 -8.53 -17.30
C THR A 339 -12.12 -9.58 -16.30
N PRO A 340 -12.95 -10.54 -15.86
CA PRO A 340 -12.54 -11.52 -14.85
C PRO A 340 -11.46 -12.47 -15.40
N VAL A 341 -10.31 -12.55 -14.71
CA VAL A 341 -9.21 -13.47 -15.02
C VAL A 341 -8.96 -14.43 -13.85
N VAL A 342 -9.05 -15.73 -14.11
CA VAL A 342 -8.84 -16.81 -13.10
C VAL A 342 -7.41 -16.84 -12.55
N GLY A 343 -7.24 -17.45 -11.37
CA GLY A 343 -5.93 -17.57 -10.73
C GLY A 343 -5.48 -16.25 -10.11
N GLY A 344 -6.43 -15.45 -9.61
CA GLY A 344 -6.17 -14.15 -9.02
C GLY A 344 -5.81 -14.20 -7.55
N LEU A 345 -5.61 -13.02 -6.97
CA LEU A 345 -5.39 -12.87 -5.54
C LEU A 345 -6.59 -13.41 -4.76
N THR A 346 -6.31 -14.11 -3.67
CA THR A 346 -7.34 -14.55 -2.75
C THR A 346 -7.90 -13.39 -1.94
N TYR A 347 -9.09 -13.55 -1.37
CA TYR A 347 -9.65 -12.59 -0.41
C TYR A 347 -8.66 -12.24 0.72
N ARG A 348 -7.95 -13.24 1.25
CA ARG A 348 -6.99 -13.04 2.35
C ARG A 348 -5.78 -12.21 1.95
N GLU A 349 -5.33 -12.33 0.71
CA GLU A 349 -4.21 -11.56 0.17
C GLU A 349 -4.64 -10.13 -0.10
N GLY A 350 -5.83 -9.91 -0.67
CA GLY A 350 -6.42 -8.58 -0.81
C GLY A 350 -6.51 -7.82 0.52
N ILE A 351 -7.03 -8.48 1.56
CA ILE A 351 -7.08 -7.90 2.92
C ILE A 351 -5.68 -7.67 3.49
N TYR A 352 -4.72 -8.57 3.25
CA TYR A 352 -3.35 -8.41 3.74
C TYR A 352 -2.65 -7.20 3.09
N ILE A 353 -2.81 -7.01 1.78
CA ILE A 353 -2.29 -5.83 1.05
C ILE A 353 -2.79 -4.54 1.71
N THR A 354 -4.10 -4.44 1.95
CA THR A 354 -4.72 -3.21 2.48
C THR A 354 -4.42 -2.98 3.96
N GLU A 355 -4.32 -4.03 4.78
CA GLU A 355 -3.84 -3.94 6.17
C GLU A 355 -2.40 -3.40 6.22
N GLU A 356 -1.48 -3.91 5.39
CA GLU A 356 -0.09 -3.45 5.36
C GLU A 356 0.01 -2.00 4.86
N ILE A 357 -0.77 -1.62 3.85
CA ILE A 357 -0.85 -0.23 3.38
C ILE A 357 -1.39 0.69 4.49
N PHE A 358 -2.44 0.29 5.23
CA PHE A 358 -2.97 1.07 6.35
C PHE A 358 -1.90 1.31 7.43
N LYS A 359 -1.15 0.25 7.79
CA LYS A 359 -0.08 0.30 8.83
C LYS A 359 1.04 1.26 8.50
N THR A 360 1.25 1.60 7.23
CA THR A 360 2.24 2.64 6.85
C THR A 360 1.88 4.03 7.41
N GLY A 361 0.58 4.29 7.61
CA GLY A 361 0.07 5.64 7.91
C GLY A 361 0.17 6.62 6.74
N LEU A 362 0.48 6.15 5.51
CA LEU A 362 0.78 6.97 4.35
C LEU A 362 -0.25 6.88 3.22
N LEU A 363 -1.31 6.06 3.36
CA LEU A 363 -2.42 6.05 2.42
C LEU A 363 -3.02 7.46 2.29
N SER A 364 -3.09 7.97 1.07
CA SER A 364 -3.48 9.34 0.77
C SER A 364 -4.52 9.43 -0.34
N GLY A 365 -4.59 8.46 -1.25
CA GLY A 365 -5.70 8.27 -2.16
C GLY A 365 -6.00 6.79 -2.37
N LEU A 366 -7.26 6.46 -2.59
CA LEU A 366 -7.76 5.11 -2.82
C LEU A 366 -8.81 5.15 -3.92
N ASP A 367 -8.64 4.31 -4.93
CA ASP A 367 -9.61 4.05 -5.99
C ASP A 367 -10.12 2.61 -5.85
N ILE A 368 -11.44 2.42 -5.87
CA ILE A 368 -12.10 1.10 -5.89
C ILE A 368 -12.89 1.00 -7.19
N MET A 369 -12.37 0.23 -8.16
CA MET A 369 -12.77 0.32 -9.57
C MET A 369 -13.43 -0.97 -10.07
N GLU A 370 -14.11 -0.89 -11.22
CA GLU A 370 -14.65 -2.02 -12.01
C GLU A 370 -15.68 -2.94 -11.31
N VAL A 371 -16.29 -2.49 -10.22
CA VAL A 371 -17.48 -3.17 -9.68
C VAL A 371 -18.64 -2.98 -10.66
N ASN A 372 -19.05 -4.06 -11.33
CA ASN A 372 -20.18 -4.07 -12.26
C ASN A 372 -21.31 -5.01 -11.78
N PRO A 373 -22.29 -4.49 -11.02
CA PRO A 373 -23.40 -5.29 -10.51
C PRO A 373 -24.23 -5.98 -11.60
N SER A 374 -24.24 -5.45 -12.83
CA SER A 374 -25.01 -6.03 -13.94
C SER A 374 -24.41 -7.33 -14.47
N LEU A 375 -23.14 -7.61 -14.17
CA LEU A 375 -22.42 -8.78 -14.67
C LEU A 375 -22.44 -9.97 -13.70
N GLY A 376 -22.93 -9.78 -12.48
CA GLY A 376 -23.17 -10.90 -11.57
C GLY A 376 -24.30 -11.79 -12.10
N LYS A 377 -24.01 -13.09 -12.30
CA LYS A 377 -24.98 -14.07 -12.83
C LYS A 377 -26.09 -14.37 -11.83
N THR A 378 -25.83 -14.14 -10.55
CA THR A 378 -26.80 -14.28 -9.46
C THR A 378 -26.72 -13.07 -8.52
N PRO A 379 -27.79 -12.77 -7.76
CA PRO A 379 -27.74 -11.74 -6.72
C PRO A 379 -26.65 -11.99 -5.67
N GLU A 380 -26.30 -13.25 -5.43
CA GLU A 380 -25.22 -13.65 -4.53
C GLU A 380 -23.85 -13.23 -5.07
N GLU A 381 -23.58 -13.40 -6.36
CA GLU A 381 -22.32 -12.95 -7.00
C GLU A 381 -22.13 -11.43 -6.89
N VAL A 382 -23.21 -10.66 -7.09
CA VAL A 382 -23.20 -9.21 -6.88
C VAL A 382 -22.89 -8.89 -5.42
N THR A 383 -23.61 -9.53 -4.50
CA THR A 383 -23.42 -9.34 -3.05
C THR A 383 -21.99 -9.68 -2.63
N ARG A 384 -21.42 -10.76 -3.16
CA ARG A 384 -20.05 -11.21 -2.87
C ARG A 384 -19.01 -10.20 -3.35
N THR A 385 -19.15 -9.70 -4.58
CA THR A 385 -18.26 -8.69 -5.15
C THR A 385 -18.31 -7.39 -4.35
N VAL A 386 -19.52 -6.88 -4.09
CA VAL A 386 -19.74 -5.64 -3.35
C VAL A 386 -19.22 -5.76 -1.91
N ASN A 387 -19.52 -6.85 -1.21
CA ASN A 387 -19.06 -7.05 0.16
C ASN A 387 -17.53 -7.19 0.23
N THR A 388 -16.91 -7.82 -0.77
CA THR A 388 -15.45 -7.92 -0.86
C THR A 388 -14.84 -6.54 -1.07
N ALA A 389 -15.35 -5.73 -2.00
CA ALA A 389 -14.89 -4.36 -2.23
C ALA A 389 -15.05 -3.47 -0.98
N VAL A 390 -16.17 -3.60 -0.25
CA VAL A 390 -16.37 -2.91 1.03
C VAL A 390 -15.34 -3.38 2.06
N ALA A 391 -15.09 -4.67 2.20
CA ALA A 391 -14.11 -5.19 3.15
C ALA A 391 -12.68 -4.72 2.86
N ILE A 392 -12.27 -4.73 1.58
CA ILE A 392 -11.00 -4.17 1.11
C ILE A 392 -10.89 -2.68 1.49
N THR A 393 -11.96 -1.91 1.26
CA THR A 393 -12.00 -0.49 1.62
C THR A 393 -11.87 -0.29 3.12
N LEU A 394 -12.59 -1.06 3.95
CA LEU A 394 -12.53 -0.93 5.41
C LEU A 394 -11.14 -1.28 5.97
N ALA A 395 -10.47 -2.29 5.41
CA ALA A 395 -9.11 -2.66 5.79
C ALA A 395 -8.10 -1.53 5.48
N CYS A 396 -8.26 -0.81 4.36
CA CYS A 396 -7.47 0.39 4.05
C CYS A 396 -7.58 1.50 5.12
N PHE A 397 -8.66 1.50 5.90
CA PHE A 397 -8.94 2.50 6.94
C PHE A 397 -8.89 1.96 8.37
N GLY A 398 -8.40 0.72 8.55
CA GLY A 398 -7.93 0.25 9.86
C GLY A 398 -8.69 -0.92 10.44
N VAL A 399 -9.70 -1.46 9.75
CA VAL A 399 -10.28 -2.75 10.14
C VAL A 399 -9.22 -3.83 10.01
N ALA A 400 -8.88 -4.46 11.13
CA ALA A 400 -7.88 -5.51 11.21
C ALA A 400 -8.54 -6.84 11.55
N ARG A 401 -8.08 -7.94 10.92
CA ARG A 401 -8.60 -9.28 11.21
C ARG A 401 -8.37 -9.76 12.64
N GLU A 402 -7.35 -9.22 13.33
CA GLU A 402 -7.10 -9.50 14.75
C GLU A 402 -8.11 -8.82 15.70
N GLY A 403 -8.94 -7.92 15.16
CA GLY A 403 -9.90 -7.12 15.90
C GLY A 403 -9.44 -5.68 16.10
N ASN A 404 -10.41 -4.82 16.43
CA ASN A 404 -10.20 -3.42 16.76
C ASN A 404 -10.91 -3.12 18.07
N HIS A 405 -10.32 -2.29 18.90
CA HIS A 405 -10.95 -1.80 20.12
C HIS A 405 -10.64 -0.33 20.31
N LYS A 406 -11.57 0.41 20.92
CA LYS A 406 -11.34 1.81 21.30
C LYS A 406 -10.29 1.88 22.41
N PRO A 407 -9.57 3.00 22.58
CA PRO A 407 -8.62 3.17 23.67
C PRO A 407 -9.36 3.49 24.99
N ILE A 408 -10.26 2.59 25.40
CA ILE A 408 -11.00 2.63 26.67
C ILE A 408 -10.71 1.38 27.49
N ASP A 409 -10.93 1.45 28.79
CA ASP A 409 -10.92 0.26 29.64
C ASP A 409 -12.24 -0.51 29.45
N TYR A 410 -12.17 -1.63 28.74
CA TYR A 410 -13.34 -2.50 28.53
C TYR A 410 -13.69 -3.33 29.77
N LEU A 411 -12.78 -3.48 30.73
CA LEU A 411 -13.02 -4.18 32.00
C LEU A 411 -13.62 -3.22 33.04
N ASN A 412 -13.32 -1.92 32.94
CA ASN A 412 -13.89 -0.86 33.77
C ASN A 412 -14.46 0.28 32.91
N PRO A 413 -15.60 0.08 32.22
CA PRO A 413 -16.15 1.10 31.34
C PRO A 413 -16.49 2.38 32.14
N PRO A 414 -16.21 3.58 31.60
CA PRO A 414 -16.64 4.83 32.21
C PRO A 414 -18.17 4.81 32.38
N LYS A 415 -18.64 5.15 33.58
CA LYS A 415 -20.06 5.16 33.95
C LYS A 415 -20.87 6.17 33.15
#